data_AF-A0A3M4T024-F1
#
_entry.id   AF-A0A3M4T024-F1
#
_cell.length_a   1.000
_cell.length_b   1.000
_cell.length_c   1.000
_cell.angle_alpha   90.00
_cell.angle_beta   90.00
_cell.angle_gamma   90.00
#
_symmetry.space_group_name_H-M   'P 1'
#
loop_
_entity.id
_entity.type
_entity.pdbx_description
1 polymer ?
#
loop_
_entity_poly.entity_id
_entity_poly.type
_entity_poly.pdbx_seq_one_letter_code
_entity_poly.pdbx_strand_id
1 'polypeptide(L)'
;MNQGKPGALQTPVDPRFFVADTALNRVFEEASYLARCSDNKTAMRVRPREHAIRYPYMQVNRLDRVSWLIFDLDHANSLIWDDARLPPPNLIVRNRHSGSSHLYYAIIPVCTSDSARDKPIRYMKAIYKAFVDRLKADPEYHGGPVAKTPGHPWWHTRELHSNVYELADLAECVELEPVTPWGKGPDLDAVSHSRHCMLFENLRFFAYSIVNNEREHGSYDHFMQRLTAHAHNSNQFGGRGAFRDDLPLSSIRSTVRSVGRWTWNRYTGNSRCHRGVMELDKSTPLAERQKLSAKRTHEVRHKATESKIRAACRSLHSQAKPLAIAAIAALSGITRQTVAKYRHVINETRSNVVVALQPTFTTSPSAVPKTPGWPSQVSKSLCVKHGAHQIPAGGVSTPKGEMDPALPALIDPLIALTDSS
;
A
#
# COMPACT_ATOMS: atom_id res chain seq x y z
N MET A 1 -27.44 -39.94 2.18
CA MET A 1 -27.26 -40.66 0.89
C MET A 1 -25.98 -40.17 0.25
N ASN A 2 -25.04 -41.08 -0.02
CA ASN A 2 -23.70 -40.72 -0.49
C ASN A 2 -23.71 -40.70 -2.03
N GLN A 3 -24.15 -39.59 -2.63
CA GLN A 3 -24.11 -39.41 -4.09
C GLN A 3 -22.66 -39.46 -4.56
N GLY A 4 -22.34 -40.42 -5.45
CA GLY A 4 -20.99 -40.61 -5.95
C GLY A 4 -20.47 -39.34 -6.61
N LYS A 5 -19.26 -38.90 -6.24
CA LYS A 5 -18.66 -37.68 -6.78
C LYS A 5 -18.52 -37.83 -8.31
N PRO A 6 -19.15 -36.97 -9.14
CA PRO A 6 -18.86 -36.95 -10.56
C PRO A 6 -17.38 -36.59 -10.73
N GLY A 7 -16.65 -37.37 -11.53
CA GLY A 7 -15.25 -37.08 -11.82
C GLY A 7 -15.12 -35.76 -12.58
N ALA A 8 -14.02 -35.03 -12.38
CA ALA A 8 -13.84 -33.67 -12.92
C ALA A 8 -14.04 -33.51 -14.44
N LEU A 9 -13.98 -34.58 -15.24
CA LEU A 9 -14.30 -34.54 -16.67
C LEU A 9 -15.81 -34.42 -16.96
N GLN A 10 -16.66 -34.86 -16.03
CA GLN A 10 -18.13 -34.83 -16.13
C GLN A 10 -18.74 -33.57 -15.50
N THR A 11 -17.98 -32.80 -14.71
CA THR A 11 -18.44 -31.52 -14.15
C THR A 11 -18.76 -30.53 -15.30
N PRO A 12 -19.97 -29.96 -15.36
CA PRO A 12 -20.28 -28.88 -16.31
C PRO A 12 -19.50 -27.62 -15.95
N VAL A 13 -19.09 -26.87 -16.98
CA VAL A 13 -18.42 -25.57 -16.84
C VAL A 13 -19.47 -24.46 -16.92
N ASP A 14 -19.38 -23.46 -16.05
CA ASP A 14 -20.24 -22.27 -16.11
C ASP A 14 -19.94 -21.49 -17.41
N PRO A 15 -20.92 -21.27 -18.31
CA PRO A 15 -20.68 -20.65 -19.61
C PRO A 15 -20.14 -19.22 -19.50
N ARG A 16 -20.35 -18.52 -18.36
CA ARG A 16 -19.81 -17.17 -18.13
C ARG A 16 -18.30 -17.09 -18.16
N PHE A 17 -17.58 -18.19 -17.95
CA PHE A 17 -16.12 -18.23 -18.17
C PHE A 17 -15.70 -17.81 -19.59
N PHE A 18 -16.59 -17.96 -20.57
CA PHE A 18 -16.37 -17.63 -21.98
C PHE A 18 -17.16 -16.39 -22.45
N VAL A 19 -17.79 -15.65 -21.52
CA VAL A 19 -18.50 -14.40 -21.80
C VAL A 19 -17.63 -13.24 -21.33
N ALA A 20 -17.19 -12.41 -22.27
CA ALA A 20 -16.37 -11.23 -22.03
C ALA A 20 -17.01 -10.28 -21.00
N ASP A 21 -16.17 -9.48 -20.34
CA ASP A 21 -16.56 -8.50 -19.32
C ASP A 21 -17.29 -9.08 -18.09
N THR A 22 -17.26 -10.39 -17.88
CA THR A 22 -17.69 -11.04 -16.63
C THR A 22 -16.52 -11.27 -15.68
N ALA A 23 -16.80 -11.28 -14.37
CA ALA A 23 -15.78 -11.59 -13.37
C ALA A 23 -15.33 -13.07 -13.45
N LEU A 24 -16.18 -13.99 -13.92
CA LEU A 24 -15.78 -15.38 -14.19
C LEU A 24 -14.81 -15.47 -15.37
N ASN A 25 -15.07 -14.79 -16.49
CA ASN A 25 -14.14 -14.74 -17.61
C ASN A 25 -12.77 -14.17 -17.19
N ARG A 26 -12.73 -13.11 -16.37
CA ARG A 26 -11.48 -12.61 -15.77
C ARG A 26 -10.74 -13.66 -14.92
N VAL A 27 -11.44 -14.54 -14.19
CA VAL A 27 -10.80 -15.66 -13.47
C VAL A 27 -10.12 -16.63 -14.43
N PHE A 28 -10.76 -16.95 -15.56
CA PHE A 28 -10.19 -17.83 -16.59
C PHE A 28 -8.99 -17.19 -17.32
N GLU A 29 -9.09 -15.90 -17.66
CA GLU A 29 -8.02 -15.17 -18.35
C GLU A 29 -6.78 -14.95 -17.48
N GLU A 30 -6.98 -14.52 -16.23
CA GLU A 30 -5.89 -14.23 -15.29
C GLU A 30 -5.28 -15.50 -14.67
N ALA A 31 -5.96 -16.65 -14.68
CA ALA A 31 -5.40 -17.91 -14.21
C ALA A 31 -4.13 -18.32 -14.99
N SER A 32 -3.24 -19.08 -14.32
CA SER A 32 -2.10 -19.74 -14.96
C SER A 32 -2.58 -20.69 -16.07
N TYR A 33 -1.91 -20.70 -17.23
CA TYR A 33 -2.22 -21.68 -18.28
C TYR A 33 -2.18 -23.12 -17.73
N LEU A 34 -1.12 -23.47 -17.00
CA LEU A 34 -1.06 -24.66 -16.15
C LEU A 34 -1.37 -24.28 -14.70
N ALA A 35 -2.64 -24.40 -14.31
CA ALA A 35 -3.10 -24.12 -12.95
C ALA A 35 -3.01 -25.38 -12.06
N ARG A 36 -2.66 -25.20 -10.78
CA ARG A 36 -2.87 -26.24 -9.77
C ARG A 36 -4.37 -26.39 -9.49
N CYS A 37 -4.83 -27.63 -9.29
CA CYS A 37 -6.23 -27.93 -9.02
C CYS A 37 -6.39 -29.24 -8.22
N SER A 38 -7.50 -29.39 -7.51
CA SER A 38 -7.77 -30.57 -6.68
C SER A 38 -9.23 -30.70 -6.24
N ASP A 39 -9.63 -31.94 -5.91
CA ASP A 39 -10.95 -32.28 -5.37
C ASP A 39 -11.12 -31.90 -3.86
N ASN A 40 -10.03 -31.43 -3.24
CA ASN A 40 -9.85 -31.05 -1.84
C ASN A 40 -8.85 -29.86 -1.75
N LYS A 41 -8.48 -29.40 -0.54
CA LYS A 41 -7.55 -28.26 -0.36
C LYS A 41 -6.07 -28.57 -0.69
N THR A 42 -5.68 -29.76 -1.17
CA THR A 42 -4.25 -30.18 -1.23
C THR A 42 -3.49 -29.85 -2.54
N ALA A 43 -4.12 -29.22 -3.53
CA ALA A 43 -3.48 -28.70 -4.75
C ALA A 43 -2.68 -29.73 -5.60
N MET A 44 -2.99 -31.03 -5.48
CA MET A 44 -2.14 -32.12 -5.98
C MET A 44 -2.03 -32.30 -7.50
N ARG A 45 -2.92 -31.70 -8.31
CA ARG A 45 -2.89 -31.86 -9.77
C ARG A 45 -2.50 -30.55 -10.43
N VAL A 46 -1.78 -30.63 -11.57
CA VAL A 46 -1.54 -29.50 -12.48
C VAL A 46 -2.24 -29.81 -13.80
N ARG A 47 -3.06 -28.90 -14.31
CA ARG A 47 -3.82 -29.09 -15.55
C ARG A 47 -3.93 -27.77 -16.34
N PRO A 48 -4.18 -27.82 -17.67
CA PRO A 48 -4.61 -26.65 -18.41
C PRO A 48 -5.83 -26.00 -17.74
N ARG A 49 -5.89 -24.68 -17.69
CA ARG A 49 -6.95 -23.92 -17.00
C ARG A 49 -8.37 -24.32 -17.45
N GLU A 50 -8.53 -24.68 -18.71
CA GLU A 50 -9.76 -25.19 -19.34
C GLU A 50 -10.29 -26.47 -18.67
N HIS A 51 -9.40 -27.25 -18.06
CA HIS A 51 -9.73 -28.39 -17.22
C HIS A 51 -9.67 -28.07 -15.72
N ALA A 52 -8.82 -27.13 -15.28
CA ALA A 52 -8.68 -26.77 -13.87
C ALA A 52 -9.97 -26.15 -13.28
N ILE A 53 -10.71 -25.36 -14.07
CA ILE A 53 -12.02 -24.79 -13.68
C ILE A 53 -13.10 -25.85 -13.35
N ARG A 54 -12.89 -27.11 -13.75
CA ARG A 54 -13.81 -28.23 -13.45
C ARG A 54 -13.55 -28.91 -12.10
N TYR A 55 -12.56 -28.44 -11.35
CA TYR A 55 -12.26 -28.89 -9.99
C TYR A 55 -12.81 -27.90 -8.95
N PRO A 56 -13.23 -28.36 -7.76
CA PRO A 56 -13.73 -27.47 -6.71
C PRO A 56 -12.66 -26.54 -6.13
N TYR A 57 -11.38 -26.90 -6.21
CA TYR A 57 -10.29 -26.02 -5.82
C TYR A 57 -9.32 -25.82 -6.98
N MET A 58 -8.97 -24.56 -7.27
CA MET A 58 -7.99 -24.20 -8.29
C MET A 58 -7.09 -23.03 -7.85
N GLN A 59 -5.90 -22.96 -8.45
CA GLN A 59 -5.02 -21.81 -8.38
C GLN A 59 -5.57 -20.70 -9.29
N VAL A 60 -6.04 -19.60 -8.67
CA VAL A 60 -6.61 -18.45 -9.39
C VAL A 60 -5.56 -17.40 -9.75
N ASN A 61 -4.58 -17.13 -8.87
CA ASN A 61 -3.47 -16.23 -9.16
C ASN A 61 -2.27 -16.96 -9.76
N ARG A 62 -1.50 -16.28 -10.62
CA ARG A 62 -0.26 -16.81 -11.18
C ARG A 62 0.86 -16.75 -10.14
N LEU A 63 1.94 -17.49 -10.40
CA LEU A 63 3.10 -17.52 -9.49
C LEU A 63 3.81 -16.15 -9.41
N ASP A 64 3.89 -15.47 -10.54
CA ASP A 64 4.59 -14.19 -10.76
C ASP A 64 3.67 -12.97 -10.72
N ARG A 65 2.36 -13.16 -10.46
CA ARG A 65 1.34 -12.11 -10.60
C ARG A 65 0.08 -12.38 -9.78
N VAL A 66 -0.30 -11.39 -8.97
CA VAL A 66 -1.56 -11.36 -8.22
C VAL A 66 -2.54 -10.45 -8.92
N SER A 67 -3.61 -11.02 -9.47
CA SER A 67 -4.71 -10.31 -10.16
C SER A 67 -5.99 -10.28 -9.31
N TRP A 68 -6.04 -11.09 -8.24
CA TRP A 68 -7.16 -11.24 -7.32
C TRP A 68 -6.70 -11.22 -5.87
N LEU A 69 -7.32 -10.37 -5.04
CA LEU A 69 -7.25 -10.53 -3.58
C LEU A 69 -8.38 -11.46 -3.14
N ILE A 70 -8.03 -12.53 -2.44
CA ILE A 70 -8.96 -13.62 -2.08
C ILE A 70 -8.95 -13.78 -0.57
N PHE A 71 -10.11 -13.66 0.07
CA PHE A 71 -10.25 -13.75 1.52
C PHE A 71 -11.13 -14.97 1.88
N ASP A 72 -10.59 -15.99 2.57
CA ASP A 72 -11.42 -17.10 3.12
C ASP A 72 -12.06 -16.64 4.42
N LEU A 73 -13.39 -16.76 4.49
CA LEU A 73 -14.24 -16.41 5.61
C LEU A 73 -14.80 -17.70 6.21
N ASP A 74 -14.36 -18.07 7.41
CA ASP A 74 -14.86 -19.27 8.09
C ASP A 74 -16.24 -19.08 8.73
N HIS A 75 -16.72 -17.84 8.84
CA HIS A 75 -18.04 -17.52 9.35
C HIS A 75 -19.13 -17.48 8.27
N ALA A 76 -20.38 -17.74 8.64
CA ALA A 76 -21.52 -17.78 7.71
C ALA A 76 -21.90 -16.43 7.06
N ASN A 77 -21.47 -15.29 7.62
CA ASN A 77 -21.79 -13.98 7.05
C ASN A 77 -20.93 -13.65 5.81
N SER A 78 -21.32 -14.19 4.66
CA SER A 78 -20.69 -13.87 3.36
C SER A 78 -20.91 -12.42 2.86
N LEU A 79 -21.68 -11.60 3.60
CA LEU A 79 -21.97 -10.19 3.28
C LEU A 79 -21.29 -9.21 4.24
N ILE A 80 -20.38 -9.67 5.11
CA ILE A 80 -19.67 -8.85 6.12
C ILE A 80 -18.94 -7.62 5.52
N TRP A 81 -18.64 -7.62 4.23
CA TRP A 81 -18.07 -6.46 3.54
C TRP A 81 -18.99 -5.23 3.60
N ASP A 82 -20.32 -5.41 3.56
CA ASP A 82 -21.31 -4.32 3.62
C ASP A 82 -21.41 -3.78 5.06
N ASP A 83 -21.48 -4.66 6.05
CA ASP A 83 -21.40 -4.32 7.48
C ASP A 83 -20.10 -3.54 7.81
N ALA A 84 -18.98 -3.97 7.21
CA ALA A 84 -17.68 -3.33 7.33
C ALA A 84 -17.52 -2.07 6.46
N ARG A 85 -18.53 -1.69 5.66
CA ARG A 85 -18.52 -0.56 4.71
C ARG A 85 -17.36 -0.59 3.72
N LEU A 86 -16.91 -1.79 3.36
CA LEU A 86 -15.93 -2.02 2.31
C LEU A 86 -16.61 -1.97 0.94
N PRO A 87 -15.85 -1.76 -0.15
CA PRO A 87 -16.40 -1.91 -1.49
C PRO A 87 -16.91 -3.34 -1.70
N PRO A 88 -17.92 -3.55 -2.56
CA PRO A 88 -18.40 -4.88 -2.90
C PRO A 88 -17.29 -5.75 -3.51
N PRO A 89 -17.23 -7.05 -3.18
CA PRO A 89 -16.38 -8.01 -3.89
C PRO A 89 -16.98 -8.31 -5.27
N ASN A 90 -16.14 -8.62 -6.25
CA ASN A 90 -16.59 -9.07 -7.56
C ASN A 90 -17.35 -10.40 -7.49
N LEU A 91 -16.81 -11.35 -6.70
CA LEU A 91 -17.37 -12.70 -6.55
C LEU A 91 -17.45 -13.09 -5.07
N ILE A 92 -18.54 -13.76 -4.72
CA ILE A 92 -18.76 -14.42 -3.43
C ILE A 92 -18.93 -15.92 -3.70
N VAL A 93 -17.97 -16.74 -3.29
CA VAL A 93 -17.98 -18.20 -3.50
C VAL A 93 -18.23 -18.89 -2.16
N ARG A 94 -19.50 -19.14 -1.84
CA ARG A 94 -19.90 -19.77 -0.56
C ARG A 94 -19.99 -21.30 -0.65
N ASN A 95 -19.60 -21.97 0.42
CA ASN A 95 -19.94 -23.36 0.66
C ASN A 95 -21.44 -23.48 0.98
N ARG A 96 -22.14 -24.37 0.27
CA ARG A 96 -23.58 -24.59 0.41
C ARG A 96 -23.97 -25.20 1.77
N HIS A 97 -23.03 -25.84 2.48
CA HIS A 97 -23.29 -26.56 3.73
C HIS A 97 -22.72 -25.84 4.96
N SER A 98 -21.46 -25.41 4.93
CA SER A 98 -20.80 -24.77 6.10
C SER A 98 -20.99 -23.25 6.19
N GLY A 99 -21.52 -22.60 5.15
CA GLY A 99 -21.59 -21.13 5.06
C GLY A 99 -20.26 -20.44 4.77
N SER A 100 -19.10 -21.06 5.07
CA SER A 100 -17.79 -20.46 4.83
C SER A 100 -17.55 -20.12 3.36
N SER A 101 -16.97 -18.96 3.08
CA SER A 101 -17.00 -18.34 1.74
C SER A 101 -15.69 -17.67 1.37
N HIS A 102 -15.33 -17.68 0.08
CA HIS A 102 -14.23 -16.83 -0.42
C HIS A 102 -14.83 -15.55 -1.01
N LEU A 103 -14.32 -14.40 -0.59
CA LEU A 103 -14.55 -13.13 -1.28
C LEU A 103 -13.41 -12.85 -2.24
N TYR A 104 -13.73 -12.45 -3.47
CA TYR A 104 -12.76 -12.12 -4.52
C TYR A 104 -12.87 -10.65 -4.91
N TYR A 105 -11.76 -9.93 -4.81
CA TYR A 105 -11.59 -8.57 -5.32
C TYR A 105 -10.63 -8.59 -6.51
N ALA A 106 -11.12 -8.22 -7.69
CA ALA A 106 -10.30 -8.04 -8.89
C ALA A 106 -9.48 -6.76 -8.74
N ILE A 107 -8.16 -6.87 -8.86
CA ILE A 107 -7.25 -5.72 -8.83
C ILE A 107 -6.52 -5.56 -10.17
N ILE A 108 -5.99 -4.36 -10.41
CA ILE A 108 -4.95 -4.18 -11.43
C ILE A 108 -3.78 -5.12 -11.06
N PRO A 109 -3.35 -6.03 -11.95
CA PRO A 109 -2.43 -7.09 -11.56
C PRO A 109 -1.08 -6.59 -11.05
N VAL A 110 -0.68 -7.06 -9.87
CA VAL A 110 0.61 -6.74 -9.25
C VAL A 110 1.60 -7.85 -9.60
N CYS A 111 2.72 -7.50 -10.22
CA CYS A 111 3.81 -8.45 -10.46
C CYS A 111 4.53 -8.78 -9.14
N THR A 112 4.78 -10.07 -8.92
CA THR A 112 5.41 -10.65 -7.73
C THR A 112 6.60 -11.56 -8.07
N SER A 113 7.14 -11.46 -9.30
CA SER A 113 8.40 -12.12 -9.67
C SER A 113 9.60 -11.56 -8.90
N ASP A 114 10.74 -12.25 -8.93
CA ASP A 114 11.96 -11.83 -8.23
C ASP A 114 12.51 -10.47 -8.71
N SER A 115 12.20 -10.08 -9.95
CA SER A 115 12.56 -8.77 -10.53
C SER A 115 11.51 -7.67 -10.29
N ALA A 116 10.42 -7.97 -9.57
CA ALA A 116 9.32 -7.04 -9.39
C ALA A 116 9.63 -5.90 -8.40
N ARG A 117 8.91 -4.79 -8.55
CA ARG A 117 9.08 -3.62 -7.68
C ARG A 117 8.43 -3.90 -6.33
N ASP A 118 9.26 -3.97 -5.29
CA ASP A 118 8.87 -4.21 -3.90
C ASP A 118 7.85 -3.19 -3.34
N LYS A 119 7.84 -1.94 -3.82
CA LYS A 119 6.86 -0.91 -3.38
C LYS A 119 5.38 -1.32 -3.63
N PRO A 120 4.94 -1.62 -4.87
CA PRO A 120 3.62 -2.23 -5.14
C PRO A 120 3.31 -3.47 -4.31
N ILE A 121 4.26 -4.40 -4.16
CA ILE A 121 4.04 -5.65 -3.42
C ILE A 121 3.75 -5.37 -1.94
N ARG A 122 4.54 -4.50 -1.29
CA ARG A 122 4.30 -4.09 0.10
C ARG A 122 2.99 -3.33 0.26
N TYR A 123 2.61 -2.48 -0.70
CA TYR A 123 1.36 -1.75 -0.66
C TYR A 123 0.14 -2.69 -0.76
N MET A 124 0.16 -3.62 -1.72
CA MET A 124 -0.83 -4.68 -1.84
C MET A 124 -0.94 -5.53 -0.57
N LYS A 125 0.19 -5.97 0.00
CA LYS A 125 0.20 -6.75 1.26
C LYS A 125 -0.37 -5.97 2.45
N ALA A 126 -0.12 -4.66 2.54
CA ALA A 126 -0.68 -3.82 3.60
C ALA A 126 -2.20 -3.68 3.47
N ILE A 127 -2.71 -3.46 2.24
CA ILE A 127 -4.15 -3.42 1.96
C ILE A 127 -4.79 -4.77 2.27
N TYR A 128 -4.18 -5.87 1.82
CA TYR A 128 -4.65 -7.23 2.10
C TYR A 128 -4.79 -7.47 3.60
N LYS A 129 -3.77 -7.15 4.40
CA LYS A 129 -3.83 -7.28 5.86
C LYS A 129 -4.98 -6.45 6.46
N ALA A 130 -5.11 -5.19 6.08
CA ALA A 130 -6.18 -4.34 6.59
C ALA A 130 -7.58 -4.87 6.20
N PHE A 131 -7.74 -5.47 5.02
CA PHE A 131 -8.98 -6.13 4.61
C PHE A 131 -9.25 -7.42 5.41
N VAL A 132 -8.23 -8.25 5.70
CA VAL A 132 -8.37 -9.42 6.59
C VAL A 132 -8.95 -9.00 7.94
N ASP A 133 -8.35 -7.98 8.56
CA ASP A 133 -8.75 -7.47 9.88
C ASP A 133 -10.19 -6.91 9.85
N ARG A 134 -10.62 -6.25 8.75
CA ARG A 134 -11.98 -5.70 8.58
C ARG A 134 -13.04 -6.75 8.24
N LEU A 135 -12.68 -7.74 7.43
CA LEU A 135 -13.57 -8.83 6.99
C LEU A 135 -13.63 -9.99 8.00
N LYS A 136 -12.79 -10.00 9.04
CA LYS A 136 -12.59 -11.14 9.95
C LYS A 136 -12.25 -12.43 9.19
N ALA A 137 -11.46 -12.30 8.13
CA ALA A 137 -10.97 -13.41 7.33
C ALA A 137 -9.87 -14.18 8.06
N ASP A 138 -9.58 -15.40 7.59
CA ASP A 138 -8.43 -16.17 8.06
C ASP A 138 -7.11 -15.41 7.80
N PRO A 139 -6.33 -15.04 8.85
CA PRO A 139 -5.06 -14.36 8.69
C PRO A 139 -3.94 -15.26 8.15
N GLU A 140 -4.03 -16.58 8.32
CA GLU A 140 -3.07 -17.55 7.79
C GLU A 140 -3.33 -17.85 6.30
N TYR A 141 -4.54 -17.56 5.81
CA TYR A 141 -4.86 -17.60 4.38
C TYR A 141 -4.15 -16.46 3.64
N HIS A 142 -2.88 -16.65 3.27
CA HIS A 142 -2.10 -15.72 2.46
C HIS A 142 -2.40 -15.84 0.96
N GLY A 143 -3.67 -16.06 0.58
CA GLY A 143 -4.05 -16.40 -0.79
C GLY A 143 -3.44 -17.73 -1.24
N GLY A 144 -3.64 -18.79 -0.43
CA GLY A 144 -2.93 -20.07 -0.51
C GLY A 144 -2.98 -20.80 -1.86
N PRO A 145 -2.28 -21.94 -2.01
CA PRO A 145 -1.96 -22.55 -3.31
C PRO A 145 -3.17 -22.89 -4.19
N VAL A 146 -4.36 -23.02 -3.59
CA VAL A 146 -5.66 -23.10 -4.27
C VAL A 146 -6.73 -22.32 -3.51
N ALA A 147 -7.76 -21.89 -4.23
CA ALA A 147 -8.96 -21.22 -3.71
C ALA A 147 -10.24 -21.96 -4.17
N LYS A 148 -11.39 -21.67 -3.55
CA LYS A 148 -12.71 -22.22 -3.96
C LYS A 148 -13.03 -21.72 -5.38
N THR A 149 -13.01 -22.62 -6.38
CA THR A 149 -13.19 -22.28 -7.81
C THR A 149 -14.52 -21.58 -8.09
N PRO A 150 -14.54 -20.30 -8.52
CA PRO A 150 -15.78 -19.63 -8.90
C PRO A 150 -16.52 -20.39 -10.02
N GLY A 151 -17.85 -20.35 -10.05
CA GLY A 151 -18.68 -21.06 -11.04
C GLY A 151 -18.78 -22.59 -10.87
N HIS A 152 -17.91 -23.23 -10.08
CA HIS A 152 -17.95 -24.67 -9.89
C HIS A 152 -19.22 -25.13 -9.11
N PRO A 153 -19.99 -26.14 -9.57
CA PRO A 153 -21.29 -26.52 -9.00
C PRO A 153 -21.31 -26.82 -7.49
N TRP A 154 -20.21 -27.36 -6.94
CA TRP A 154 -20.02 -27.63 -5.50
C TRP A 154 -20.26 -26.36 -4.66
N TRP A 155 -19.82 -25.20 -5.16
CA TRP A 155 -20.02 -23.93 -4.49
C TRP A 155 -21.25 -23.22 -5.03
N HIS A 156 -21.73 -22.24 -4.28
CA HIS A 156 -22.67 -21.27 -4.80
C HIS A 156 -21.92 -19.97 -5.04
N THR A 157 -21.68 -19.64 -6.32
CA THR A 157 -20.99 -18.42 -6.73
C THR A 157 -22.01 -17.33 -7.05
N ARG A 158 -21.97 -16.23 -6.31
CA ARG A 158 -22.68 -15.00 -6.65
C ARG A 158 -21.67 -14.01 -7.24
N GLU A 159 -21.99 -13.48 -8.41
CA GLU A 159 -21.26 -12.39 -9.07
C GLU A 159 -21.98 -11.08 -8.75
N LEU A 160 -21.23 -10.03 -8.40
CA LEU A 160 -21.80 -8.70 -8.10
C LEU A 160 -21.44 -7.69 -9.20
N HIS A 161 -20.21 -7.70 -9.70
CA HIS A 161 -19.74 -6.85 -10.81
C HIS A 161 -18.37 -7.33 -11.35
N SER A 162 -18.00 -6.86 -12.53
CA SER A 162 -16.71 -7.13 -13.18
C SER A 162 -15.66 -6.01 -13.03
N ASN A 163 -16.01 -4.88 -12.39
CA ASN A 163 -15.09 -3.75 -12.16
C ASN A 163 -13.74 -4.19 -11.55
N VAL A 164 -12.65 -3.66 -12.07
CA VAL A 164 -11.29 -3.88 -11.54
C VAL A 164 -10.91 -2.70 -10.64
N TYR A 165 -10.43 -2.98 -9.44
CA TYR A 165 -10.03 -1.96 -8.47
C TYR A 165 -8.57 -1.52 -8.64
N GLU A 166 -8.32 -0.23 -8.45
CA GLU A 166 -6.97 0.23 -8.12
C GLU A 166 -6.66 -0.07 -6.65
N LEU A 167 -5.39 -0.34 -6.33
CA LEU A 167 -4.95 -0.47 -4.94
C LEU A 167 -5.20 0.82 -4.13
N ALA A 168 -5.20 1.98 -4.80
CA ALA A 168 -5.52 3.26 -4.19
C ALA A 168 -6.98 3.30 -3.70
N ASP A 169 -7.94 2.87 -4.52
CA ASP A 169 -9.37 2.86 -4.17
C ASP A 169 -9.63 1.98 -2.93
N LEU A 170 -9.04 0.77 -2.91
CA LEU A 170 -9.16 -0.13 -1.77
C LEU A 170 -8.52 0.46 -0.51
N ALA A 171 -7.38 1.14 -0.64
CA ALA A 171 -6.71 1.81 0.46
C ALA A 171 -7.46 3.03 1.02
N GLU A 172 -8.35 3.68 0.27
CA GLU A 172 -9.21 4.74 0.81
C GLU A 172 -10.28 4.20 1.77
N CYS A 173 -10.61 2.90 1.68
CA CYS A 173 -11.64 2.25 2.49
C CYS A 173 -11.13 1.67 3.83
N VAL A 174 -9.80 1.65 4.05
CA VAL A 174 -9.18 1.04 5.23
C VAL A 174 -8.05 1.91 5.81
N GLU A 175 -7.87 1.86 7.13
CA GLU A 175 -6.71 2.47 7.76
C GLU A 175 -5.51 1.53 7.61
N LEU A 176 -4.55 1.92 6.76
CA LEU A 176 -3.32 1.17 6.58
C LEU A 176 -2.38 1.43 7.76
N GLU A 177 -2.15 0.38 8.56
CA GLU A 177 -1.12 0.38 9.60
C GLU A 177 0.20 0.89 9.04
N PRO A 178 0.83 1.93 9.63
CA PRO A 178 2.11 2.41 9.17
C PRO A 178 3.15 1.30 9.32
N VAL A 179 3.52 0.66 8.20
CA VAL A 179 4.68 -0.22 8.12
C VAL A 179 5.93 0.62 8.36
N THR A 180 6.22 0.82 9.65
CA THR A 180 7.44 1.43 10.13
C THR A 180 8.55 0.39 9.93
N PRO A 181 9.49 0.59 9.00
CA PRO A 181 10.58 -0.37 8.79
C PRO A 181 11.52 -0.48 10.01
N TRP A 182 11.29 0.39 11.00
CA TRP A 182 12.09 0.64 12.18
C TRP A 182 11.28 0.50 13.49
N GLY A 183 10.04 0.00 13.44
CA GLY A 183 9.11 -0.04 14.58
C GLY A 183 8.89 -1.42 15.21
N LYS A 184 9.27 -2.50 14.53
CA LYS A 184 9.44 -3.83 15.16
C LYS A 184 10.87 -3.95 15.67
N GLY A 185 11.07 -4.68 16.77
CA GLY A 185 12.40 -5.11 17.21
C GLY A 185 13.02 -6.16 16.28
N PRO A 186 14.19 -6.71 16.62
CA PRO A 186 14.82 -7.77 15.83
C PRO A 186 13.91 -8.99 15.70
N ASP A 187 13.52 -9.32 14.47
CA ASP A 187 12.70 -10.50 14.15
C ASP A 187 13.64 -11.70 13.94
N LEU A 188 14.16 -12.23 15.03
CA LEU A 188 15.17 -13.29 15.01
C LEU A 188 14.60 -14.64 14.51
N ASP A 189 13.29 -14.85 14.66
CA ASP A 189 12.62 -16.07 14.23
C ASP A 189 12.53 -16.15 12.70
N ALA A 190 12.21 -15.04 12.01
CA ALA A 190 12.19 -14.98 10.55
C ALA A 190 13.56 -15.27 9.89
N VAL A 191 14.66 -14.92 10.55
CA VAL A 191 16.04 -15.16 10.08
C VAL A 191 16.76 -16.31 10.80
N SER A 192 16.05 -17.10 11.61
CA SER A 192 16.56 -18.23 12.39
C SER A 192 17.30 -19.30 11.58
N HIS A 193 17.10 -19.35 10.26
CA HIS A 193 17.77 -20.25 9.33
C HIS A 193 19.24 -19.87 9.02
N SER A 194 19.71 -18.67 9.40
CA SER A 194 21.07 -18.20 9.07
C SER A 194 21.71 -17.40 10.21
N ARG A 195 22.78 -17.97 10.79
CA ARG A 195 23.65 -17.33 11.82
C ARG A 195 24.07 -15.91 11.42
N HIS A 196 24.45 -15.70 10.16
CA HIS A 196 24.84 -14.38 9.65
C HIS A 196 23.67 -13.39 9.64
N CYS A 197 22.49 -13.83 9.22
CA CYS A 197 21.30 -12.99 9.19
C CYS A 197 20.82 -12.65 10.61
N MET A 198 20.84 -13.61 11.53
CA MET A 198 20.56 -13.38 12.96
C MET A 198 21.53 -12.38 13.59
N LEU A 199 22.85 -12.53 13.36
CA LEU A 199 23.85 -11.59 13.87
C LEU A 199 23.66 -10.18 13.28
N PHE A 200 23.42 -10.08 11.97
CA PHE A 200 23.16 -8.80 11.30
C PHE A 200 21.90 -8.12 11.83
N GLU A 201 20.80 -8.86 11.98
CA GLU A 201 19.51 -8.36 12.45
C GLU A 201 19.60 -7.85 13.90
N ASN A 202 20.23 -8.62 14.79
CA ASN A 202 20.50 -8.19 16.16
C ASN A 202 21.40 -6.94 16.20
N LEU A 203 22.54 -6.99 15.50
CA LEU A 203 23.56 -5.94 15.55
C LEU A 203 23.07 -4.62 14.94
N ARG A 204 22.25 -4.64 13.89
CA ARG A 204 21.73 -3.41 13.28
C ARG A 204 20.77 -2.67 14.22
N PHE A 205 19.90 -3.39 14.95
CA PHE A 205 18.99 -2.75 15.91
C PHE A 205 19.74 -2.18 17.12
N PHE A 206 20.78 -2.87 17.61
CA PHE A 206 21.68 -2.31 18.62
C PHE A 206 22.43 -1.07 18.10
N ALA A 207 22.93 -1.09 16.86
CA ALA A 207 23.56 0.07 16.25
C ALA A 207 22.61 1.28 16.17
N TYR A 208 21.34 1.04 15.83
CA TYR A 208 20.32 2.09 15.74
C TYR A 208 19.94 2.74 17.06
N SER A 209 20.02 2.01 18.19
CA SER A 209 19.70 2.55 19.51
C SER A 209 20.84 3.42 20.08
N ILE A 210 22.10 3.09 19.79
CA ILE A 210 23.26 3.81 20.35
C ILE A 210 23.79 4.94 19.45
N VAL A 211 23.68 4.84 18.12
CA VAL A 211 24.41 5.72 17.18
C VAL A 211 24.16 7.23 17.37
N ASN A 212 22.95 7.65 17.76
CA ASN A 212 22.69 9.07 17.98
C ASN A 212 23.44 9.58 19.22
N ASN A 213 23.39 8.85 20.32
CA ASN A 213 24.14 9.18 21.53
C ASN A 213 25.67 9.17 21.27
N GLU A 214 26.17 8.20 20.51
CA GLU A 214 27.58 8.10 20.14
C GLU A 214 28.05 9.22 19.19
N ARG A 215 27.14 9.85 18.42
CA ARG A 215 27.45 11.06 17.63
C ARG A 215 27.43 12.35 18.46
N GLU A 216 26.63 12.39 19.50
CA GLU A 216 26.45 13.56 20.36
C GLU A 216 27.52 13.63 21.47
N HIS A 217 27.89 12.48 22.05
CA HIS A 217 28.76 12.39 23.22
C HIS A 217 29.97 11.45 23.05
N GLY A 218 30.09 10.76 21.91
CA GLY A 218 31.09 9.71 21.67
C GLY A 218 31.95 9.95 20.44
N SER A 219 32.49 8.87 19.89
CA SER A 219 33.29 8.87 18.66
C SER A 219 32.96 7.66 17.78
N TYR A 220 33.32 7.71 16.50
CA TYR A 220 33.13 6.58 15.60
C TYR A 220 33.87 5.33 16.09
N ASP A 221 35.07 5.48 16.63
CA ASP A 221 35.87 4.36 17.13
C ASP A 221 35.24 3.75 18.39
N HIS A 222 34.73 4.56 19.31
CA HIS A 222 34.00 4.09 20.49
C HIS A 222 32.70 3.36 20.09
N PHE A 223 31.92 3.92 19.15
CA PHE A 223 30.77 3.25 18.55
C PHE A 223 31.15 1.89 17.93
N MET A 224 32.23 1.82 17.15
CA MET A 224 32.73 0.59 16.53
C MET A 224 33.21 -0.44 17.56
N GLN A 225 33.84 -0.01 18.66
CA GLN A 225 34.22 -0.89 19.77
C GLN A 225 32.98 -1.48 20.45
N ARG A 226 31.96 -0.65 20.74
CA ARG A 226 30.68 -1.11 21.33
C ARG A 226 29.95 -2.09 20.41
N LEU A 227 29.90 -1.83 19.10
CA LEU A 227 29.36 -2.80 18.12
C LEU A 227 30.15 -4.11 18.10
N THR A 228 31.48 -4.03 18.17
CA THR A 228 32.36 -5.21 18.16
C THR A 228 32.12 -6.08 19.40
N ALA A 229 32.10 -5.48 20.60
CA ALA A 229 31.80 -6.17 21.84
C ALA A 229 30.40 -6.80 21.84
N HIS A 230 29.38 -6.06 21.39
CA HIS A 230 28.02 -6.58 21.27
C HIS A 230 27.91 -7.74 20.28
N ALA A 231 28.61 -7.67 19.14
CA ALA A 231 28.64 -8.73 18.15
C ALA A 231 29.36 -9.99 18.65
N HIS A 232 30.43 -9.86 19.45
CA HIS A 232 31.07 -11.01 20.10
C HIS A 232 30.17 -11.64 21.15
N ASN A 233 29.51 -10.85 22.01
CA ASN A 233 28.58 -11.37 23.01
C ASN A 233 27.34 -12.03 22.37
N SER A 234 26.90 -11.55 21.20
CA SER A 234 25.78 -12.12 20.44
C SER A 234 26.16 -13.37 19.63
N ASN A 235 27.46 -13.65 19.47
CA ASN A 235 27.97 -14.81 18.74
C ASN A 235 28.03 -16.04 19.65
N GLN A 236 26.86 -16.45 20.15
CA GLN A 236 26.63 -17.63 20.99
C GLN A 236 25.57 -18.53 20.33
N PHE A 237 25.91 -19.04 19.15
CA PHE A 237 25.11 -20.00 18.38
C PHE A 237 25.40 -21.44 18.80
N GLY A 238 26.61 -21.73 19.29
CA GLY A 238 26.97 -23.02 19.87
C GLY A 238 26.00 -23.43 20.99
N GLY A 239 25.31 -24.56 20.79
CA GLY A 239 24.36 -25.10 21.76
C GLY A 239 22.93 -24.51 21.70
N ARG A 240 22.61 -23.62 20.75
CA ARG A 240 21.24 -23.12 20.54
C ARG A 240 20.63 -23.69 19.26
N GLY A 241 19.72 -24.66 19.43
CA GLY A 241 18.89 -25.19 18.34
C GLY A 241 19.70 -25.96 17.30
N ALA A 242 19.52 -25.62 16.01
CA ALA A 242 20.11 -26.35 14.89
C ALA A 242 21.59 -26.02 14.61
N PHE A 243 22.18 -25.03 15.29
CA PHE A 243 23.55 -24.61 15.05
C PHE A 243 24.53 -25.27 16.03
N ARG A 244 25.61 -25.82 15.48
CA ARG A 244 26.68 -26.49 16.25
C ARG A 244 27.82 -25.55 16.62
N ASP A 245 28.16 -24.64 15.71
CA ASP A 245 29.34 -23.78 15.82
C ASP A 245 28.99 -22.29 15.73
N ASP A 246 29.79 -21.46 16.39
CA ASP A 246 29.75 -20.01 16.30
C ASP A 246 30.32 -19.47 14.96
N LEU A 247 30.10 -18.19 14.66
CA LEU A 247 30.71 -17.56 13.48
C LEU A 247 32.19 -17.22 13.76
N PRO A 248 33.07 -17.34 12.74
CA PRO A 248 34.48 -16.98 12.88
C PRO A 248 34.66 -15.46 13.03
N LEU A 249 35.71 -15.06 13.75
CA LEU A 249 36.00 -13.65 14.08
C LEU A 249 36.15 -12.73 12.84
N SER A 250 36.48 -13.29 11.68
CA SER A 250 36.52 -12.59 10.39
C SER A 250 35.11 -12.18 9.92
N SER A 251 34.13 -13.08 10.02
CA SER A 251 32.73 -12.83 9.69
C SER A 251 32.07 -11.84 10.65
N ILE A 252 32.42 -11.88 11.93
CA ILE A 252 31.97 -10.88 12.91
C ILE A 252 32.50 -9.51 12.49
N ARG A 253 33.82 -9.39 12.25
CA ARG A 253 34.46 -8.13 11.81
C ARG A 253 33.87 -7.58 10.51
N SER A 254 33.57 -8.41 9.51
CA SER A 254 32.96 -7.94 8.26
C SER A 254 31.52 -7.42 8.49
N THR A 255 30.74 -8.12 9.30
CA THR A 255 29.36 -7.72 9.68
C THR A 255 29.36 -6.40 10.45
N VAL A 256 30.22 -6.26 11.46
CA VAL A 256 30.39 -5.03 12.25
C VAL A 256 30.83 -3.85 11.37
N ARG A 257 31.81 -4.04 10.48
CA ARG A 257 32.24 -2.98 9.54
C ARG A 257 31.12 -2.54 8.59
N SER A 258 30.30 -3.48 8.10
CA SER A 258 29.16 -3.17 7.23
C SER A 258 28.08 -2.37 7.97
N VAL A 259 27.59 -2.91 9.10
CA VAL A 259 26.55 -2.27 9.93
C VAL A 259 27.02 -0.92 10.47
N GLY A 260 28.22 -0.85 11.05
CA GLY A 260 28.76 0.37 11.63
C GLY A 260 28.96 1.48 10.60
N ARG A 261 29.61 1.19 9.47
CA ARG A 261 29.82 2.17 8.39
C ARG A 261 28.50 2.66 7.81
N TRP A 262 27.54 1.77 7.54
CA TRP A 262 26.24 2.20 7.01
C TRP A 262 25.48 3.04 8.02
N THR A 263 25.41 2.58 9.28
CA THR A 263 24.66 3.27 10.34
C THR A 263 25.25 4.65 10.61
N TRP A 264 26.57 4.78 10.76
CA TRP A 264 27.22 6.07 11.02
C TRP A 264 27.05 7.08 9.88
N ASN A 265 27.03 6.65 8.62
CA ASN A 265 26.99 7.55 7.46
C ASN A 265 25.60 7.77 6.85
N ARG A 266 24.65 6.84 7.05
CA ARG A 266 23.34 6.84 6.35
C ARG A 266 22.14 6.78 7.28
N TYR A 267 22.25 6.18 8.46
CA TYR A 267 21.14 6.12 9.41
C TYR A 267 21.06 7.43 10.17
N THR A 268 20.07 8.26 9.87
CA THR A 268 19.87 9.52 10.59
C THR A 268 19.14 9.36 11.92
N GLY A 269 18.49 8.22 12.18
CA GLY A 269 17.64 7.93 13.36
C GLY A 269 16.38 8.80 13.48
N ASN A 270 16.48 10.05 13.05
CA ASN A 270 15.41 10.98 12.84
C ASN A 270 14.56 10.51 11.66
N SER A 271 13.33 10.10 11.95
CA SER A 271 12.28 9.93 10.96
C SER A 271 11.94 11.31 10.38
N ARG A 272 12.68 11.75 9.34
CA ARG A 272 12.42 12.98 8.55
C ARG A 272 11.11 12.94 7.72
N CYS A 273 10.14 12.13 8.12
CA CYS A 273 8.75 12.54 7.95
C CYS A 273 8.51 13.75 8.85
N HIS A 274 7.70 14.72 8.43
CA HIS A 274 7.31 15.84 9.30
C HIS A 274 6.32 15.38 10.39
N ARG A 275 6.78 14.55 11.33
CA ARG A 275 6.07 14.20 12.57
C ARG A 275 6.05 15.44 13.45
N GLY A 276 4.93 16.15 13.45
CA GLY A 276 4.80 17.42 14.17
C GLY A 276 4.26 18.59 13.35
N VAL A 277 3.71 18.42 12.14
CA VAL A 277 2.99 19.50 11.41
C VAL A 277 1.83 20.14 12.23
N MET A 278 1.40 19.46 13.29
CA MET A 278 0.38 19.91 14.25
C MET A 278 0.96 20.28 15.63
N GLU A 279 2.27 20.13 15.85
CA GLU A 279 2.97 20.38 17.13
C GLU A 279 2.24 19.82 18.39
N LEU A 280 1.57 18.67 18.23
CA LEU A 280 0.77 18.06 19.30
C LEU A 280 1.64 17.66 20.49
N ASP A 281 1.12 17.92 21.70
CA ASP A 281 1.79 17.65 22.96
C ASP A 281 2.23 16.17 23.06
N LYS A 282 3.49 15.97 23.49
CA LYS A 282 4.09 14.66 23.66
C LYS A 282 3.44 13.86 24.80
N SER A 283 2.78 14.52 25.76
CA SER A 283 2.03 13.87 26.84
C SER A 283 0.84 13.05 26.34
N THR A 284 0.23 13.45 25.21
CA THR A 284 -0.96 12.80 24.66
C THR A 284 -0.63 11.41 24.12
N PRO A 285 -1.48 10.37 24.34
CA PRO A 285 -1.28 9.04 23.80
C PRO A 285 -1.03 9.02 22.28
N LEU A 286 -0.18 8.11 21.81
CA LEU A 286 0.23 8.06 20.41
C LEU A 286 -0.95 7.87 19.45
N ALA A 287 -1.91 7.00 19.82
CA ALA A 287 -3.11 6.73 19.04
C ALA A 287 -3.98 7.98 18.83
N GLU A 288 -4.15 8.81 19.86
CA GLU A 288 -4.92 10.06 19.72
C GLU A 288 -4.21 11.09 18.84
N ARG A 289 -2.88 11.21 18.98
CA ARG A 289 -2.07 12.07 18.09
C ARG A 289 -2.11 11.60 16.64
N GLN A 290 -2.13 10.28 16.40
CA GLN A 290 -2.33 9.71 15.07
C GLN A 290 -3.72 10.05 14.52
N LYS A 291 -4.79 9.85 15.30
CA LYS A 291 -6.18 10.20 14.94
C LYS A 291 -6.35 11.68 14.60
N LEU A 292 -5.80 12.59 15.41
CA LEU A 292 -5.81 14.03 15.14
C LEU A 292 -5.03 14.38 13.86
N SER A 293 -3.86 13.76 13.65
CA SER A 293 -3.04 13.97 12.45
C SER A 293 -3.72 13.45 11.18
N ALA A 294 -4.41 12.30 11.27
CA ALA A 294 -5.22 11.72 10.20
C ALA A 294 -6.38 12.67 9.83
N LYS A 295 -7.12 13.18 10.83
CA LYS A 295 -8.20 14.16 10.63
C LYS A 295 -7.72 15.40 9.86
N ARG A 296 -6.63 16.05 10.27
CA ARG A 296 -6.05 17.18 9.52
C ARG A 296 -5.64 16.79 8.10
N THR A 297 -4.99 15.64 7.94
CA THR A 297 -4.51 15.20 6.62
C THR A 297 -5.69 14.96 5.67
N HIS A 298 -6.79 14.42 6.19
CA HIS A 298 -8.06 14.27 5.48
C HIS A 298 -8.65 15.65 5.10
N GLU A 299 -8.78 16.58 6.05
CA GLU A 299 -9.27 17.96 5.78
C GLU A 299 -8.45 18.70 4.72
N VAL A 300 -7.12 18.57 4.73
CA VAL A 300 -6.24 19.17 3.71
C VAL A 300 -6.46 18.53 2.34
N ARG A 301 -6.60 17.18 2.28
CA ARG A 301 -6.94 16.48 1.02
C ARG A 301 -8.31 16.89 0.50
N HIS A 302 -9.32 17.01 1.35
CA HIS A 302 -10.65 17.53 1.00
C HIS A 302 -10.54 18.93 0.38
N LYS A 303 -9.95 19.90 1.08
CA LYS A 303 -9.76 21.28 0.57
C LYS A 303 -8.99 21.33 -0.76
N ALA A 304 -7.97 20.48 -0.94
CA ALA A 304 -7.23 20.37 -2.19
C ALA A 304 -8.10 19.80 -3.34
N THR A 305 -8.94 18.81 -3.03
CA THR A 305 -9.87 18.18 -3.98
C THR A 305 -10.97 19.15 -4.40
N GLU A 306 -11.58 19.85 -3.45
CA GLU A 306 -12.53 20.94 -3.74
C GLU A 306 -11.89 22.03 -4.60
N SER A 307 -10.64 22.43 -4.29
CA SER A 307 -9.94 23.47 -5.05
C SER A 307 -9.69 23.08 -6.51
N LYS A 308 -9.32 21.82 -6.77
CA LYS A 308 -9.23 21.27 -8.13
C LYS A 308 -10.58 21.25 -8.85
N ILE A 309 -11.65 20.86 -8.16
CA ILE A 309 -13.02 20.86 -8.71
C ILE A 309 -13.47 22.30 -9.02
N ARG A 310 -13.30 23.26 -8.09
CA ARG A 310 -13.60 24.68 -8.31
C ARG A 310 -12.80 25.25 -9.50
N ALA A 311 -11.53 24.88 -9.66
CA ALA A 311 -10.70 25.30 -10.78
C ALA A 311 -11.21 24.72 -12.12
N ALA A 312 -11.51 23.42 -12.18
CA ALA A 312 -12.08 22.79 -13.37
C ALA A 312 -13.46 23.36 -13.74
N CYS A 313 -14.32 23.65 -12.77
CA CYS A 313 -15.60 24.32 -13.01
C CYS A 313 -15.42 25.73 -13.61
N ARG A 314 -14.50 26.54 -13.07
CA ARG A 314 -14.17 27.86 -13.66
C ARG A 314 -13.67 27.74 -15.10
N SER A 315 -12.81 26.76 -15.39
CA SER A 315 -12.29 26.51 -16.75
C SER A 315 -13.36 25.99 -17.73
N LEU A 316 -14.41 25.31 -17.26
CA LEU A 316 -15.55 24.91 -18.09
C LEU A 316 -16.48 26.10 -18.37
N HIS A 317 -16.72 26.95 -17.37
CA HIS A 317 -17.49 28.18 -17.54
C HIS A 317 -16.85 29.14 -18.55
N SER A 318 -15.53 29.35 -18.50
CA SER A 318 -14.85 30.20 -19.50
C SER A 318 -14.85 29.62 -20.91
N GLN A 319 -15.07 28.31 -21.06
CA GLN A 319 -15.25 27.62 -22.35
C GLN A 319 -16.72 27.48 -22.76
N ALA A 320 -17.67 28.06 -22.02
CA ALA A 320 -19.12 27.92 -22.20
C ALA A 320 -19.62 26.46 -22.26
N LYS A 321 -18.88 25.51 -21.65
CA LYS A 321 -19.22 24.08 -21.63
C LYS A 321 -20.05 23.72 -20.40
N PRO A 322 -21.02 22.78 -20.51
CA PRO A 322 -21.83 22.37 -19.38
C PRO A 322 -20.97 21.71 -18.29
N LEU A 323 -21.31 21.99 -17.03
CA LEU A 323 -20.72 21.34 -15.84
C LEU A 323 -21.18 19.88 -15.69
N ALA A 324 -20.83 19.05 -16.66
CA ALA A 324 -21.02 17.61 -16.62
C ALA A 324 -19.95 16.95 -15.74
N ILE A 325 -20.33 15.98 -14.91
CA ILE A 325 -19.43 15.25 -13.99
C ILE A 325 -18.24 14.63 -14.76
N ALA A 326 -18.48 14.11 -15.97
CA ALA A 326 -17.43 13.55 -16.82
C ALA A 326 -16.39 14.59 -17.30
N ALA A 327 -16.83 15.81 -17.62
CA ALA A 327 -15.95 16.90 -18.08
C ALA A 327 -15.11 17.46 -16.92
N ILE A 328 -15.73 17.64 -15.74
CA ILE A 328 -15.03 18.05 -14.51
C ILE A 328 -13.99 17.00 -14.12
N ALA A 329 -14.32 15.71 -14.17
CA ALA A 329 -13.40 14.62 -13.89
C ALA A 329 -12.17 14.66 -14.81
N ALA A 330 -12.38 14.78 -16.13
CA ALA A 330 -11.31 14.84 -17.12
C ALA A 330 -10.37 16.04 -16.91
N LEU A 331 -10.90 17.24 -16.61
CA LEU A 331 -10.08 18.45 -16.42
C LEU A 331 -9.41 18.55 -15.04
N SER A 332 -10.01 17.98 -13.99
CA SER A 332 -9.44 18.03 -12.64
C SER A 332 -8.48 16.87 -12.31
N GLY A 333 -8.46 15.82 -13.14
CA GLY A 333 -7.72 14.59 -12.88
C GLY A 333 -8.27 13.81 -11.68
N ILE A 334 -9.59 13.92 -11.42
CA ILE A 334 -10.28 13.26 -10.29
C ILE A 334 -11.33 12.30 -10.87
N THR A 335 -11.52 11.12 -10.25
CA THR A 335 -12.48 10.13 -10.73
C THR A 335 -13.92 10.66 -10.72
N ARG A 336 -14.76 10.16 -11.64
CA ARG A 336 -16.17 10.56 -11.77
C ARG A 336 -16.97 10.33 -10.47
N GLN A 337 -16.66 9.25 -9.75
CA GLN A 337 -17.28 8.91 -8.47
C GLN A 337 -16.94 9.95 -7.39
N THR A 338 -15.66 10.32 -7.26
CA THR A 338 -15.24 11.35 -6.32
C THR A 338 -15.84 12.70 -6.67
N VAL A 339 -15.81 13.13 -7.95
CA VAL A 339 -16.49 14.37 -8.37
C VAL A 339 -17.99 14.36 -8.02
N ALA A 340 -18.69 13.23 -8.18
CA ALA A 340 -20.10 13.10 -7.80
C ALA A 340 -20.35 13.25 -6.27
N LYS A 341 -19.37 12.94 -5.43
CA LYS A 341 -19.42 13.14 -3.97
C LYS A 341 -19.34 14.63 -3.58
N TYR A 342 -18.65 15.45 -4.36
CA TYR A 342 -18.50 16.90 -4.15
C TYR A 342 -19.54 17.75 -4.93
N ARG A 343 -20.76 17.23 -5.13
CA ARG A 343 -21.87 17.97 -5.79
C ARG A 343 -22.14 19.36 -5.19
N HIS A 344 -21.94 19.53 -3.87
CA HIS A 344 -22.12 20.82 -3.20
C HIS A 344 -21.17 21.91 -3.76
N VAL A 345 -19.91 21.58 -4.03
CA VAL A 345 -18.91 22.47 -4.63
C VAL A 345 -19.30 22.87 -6.06
N ILE A 346 -19.84 21.92 -6.83
CA ILE A 346 -20.30 22.17 -8.20
C ILE A 346 -21.48 23.15 -8.17
N ASN A 347 -22.43 22.95 -7.26
CA ASN A 347 -23.58 23.85 -7.07
C ASN A 347 -23.16 25.24 -6.57
N GLU A 348 -22.21 25.34 -5.63
CA GLU A 348 -21.59 26.62 -5.19
C GLU A 348 -21.04 27.40 -6.40
N THR A 349 -20.29 26.73 -7.28
CA THR A 349 -19.76 27.38 -8.50
C THR A 349 -20.81 27.78 -9.52
N ARG A 350 -22.00 27.17 -9.52
CA ARG A 350 -23.14 27.60 -10.36
C ARG A 350 -23.76 28.88 -9.80
N SER A 351 -24.05 28.92 -8.51
CA SER A 351 -24.66 30.08 -7.84
C SER A 351 -23.80 31.34 -7.99
N ASN A 352 -22.47 31.22 -7.82
CA ASN A 352 -21.56 32.36 -7.93
C ASN A 352 -21.50 32.95 -9.36
N VAL A 353 -21.79 32.17 -10.41
CA VAL A 353 -21.88 32.68 -11.79
C VAL A 353 -23.21 33.41 -12.04
N VAL A 354 -24.32 32.92 -11.45
CA VAL A 354 -25.62 33.60 -11.55
C VAL A 354 -25.57 35.00 -10.92
N VAL A 355 -24.86 35.16 -9.79
CA VAL A 355 -24.66 36.47 -9.15
C VAL A 355 -23.76 37.38 -10.00
N ALA A 356 -22.69 36.86 -10.61
CA ALA A 356 -21.78 37.64 -11.44
C ALA A 356 -22.37 38.12 -12.79
N LEU A 357 -23.52 37.58 -13.20
CA LEU A 357 -24.23 37.94 -14.44
C LEU A 357 -25.42 38.89 -14.20
N GLN A 358 -25.69 39.30 -12.96
CA GLN A 358 -26.66 40.36 -12.70
C GLN A 358 -26.02 41.73 -12.98
N PRO A 359 -26.66 42.62 -13.78
CA PRO A 359 -26.14 43.96 -13.99
C PRO A 359 -26.19 44.73 -12.67
N THR A 360 -25.04 45.21 -12.21
CA THR A 360 -24.94 46.06 -11.02
C THR A 360 -25.61 47.40 -11.30
N PHE A 361 -26.78 47.64 -10.72
CA PHE A 361 -27.36 48.98 -10.68
C PHE A 361 -26.44 49.88 -9.86
N THR A 362 -25.83 50.85 -10.54
CA THR A 362 -25.03 51.91 -9.92
C THR A 362 -25.95 52.84 -9.14
N THR A 363 -25.80 52.85 -7.81
CA THR A 363 -26.30 53.92 -6.94
C THR A 363 -25.15 54.47 -6.10
N SER A 364 -24.82 55.73 -6.35
CA SER A 364 -23.78 56.48 -5.63
C SER A 364 -24.23 56.84 -4.19
N PRO A 365 -23.29 57.18 -3.28
CA PRO A 365 -23.54 57.06 -1.85
C PRO A 365 -24.20 58.30 -1.23
N SER A 366 -24.94 58.11 -0.14
CA SER A 366 -25.32 59.24 0.74
C SER A 366 -25.55 58.83 2.20
N ALA A 367 -25.10 59.73 3.08
CA ALA A 367 -25.48 59.96 4.48
C ALA A 367 -25.33 58.85 5.56
N VAL A 368 -24.55 59.19 6.59
CA VAL A 368 -24.47 58.55 7.91
C VAL A 368 -25.57 59.11 8.83
N PRO A 369 -26.17 58.28 9.72
CA PRO A 369 -26.40 58.73 11.10
C PRO A 369 -25.74 57.81 12.16
N LYS A 370 -25.65 58.31 13.40
CA LYS A 370 -24.84 57.73 14.50
C LYS A 370 -25.69 57.05 15.60
N THR A 371 -25.09 56.04 16.25
CA THR A 371 -25.25 55.64 17.68
C THR A 371 -26.63 55.13 18.18
N PRO A 372 -26.72 54.47 19.37
CA PRO A 372 -25.67 54.02 20.31
C PRO A 372 -25.60 52.48 20.46
N GLY A 373 -24.64 51.96 21.24
CA GLY A 373 -24.35 50.53 21.37
C GLY A 373 -24.83 49.86 22.67
N TRP A 374 -24.47 48.58 22.86
CA TRP A 374 -24.46 47.82 24.13
C TRP A 374 -23.39 46.70 24.05
N PRO A 375 -22.96 46.10 25.18
CA PRO A 375 -21.60 45.55 25.31
C PRO A 375 -21.41 44.11 24.78
N SER A 376 -20.25 43.84 24.17
CA SER A 376 -19.82 42.49 23.80
C SER A 376 -19.18 41.74 24.96
N GLN A 377 -19.65 40.52 25.23
CA GLN A 377 -18.97 39.59 26.15
C GLN A 377 -17.68 39.04 25.53
N VAL A 378 -16.64 38.90 26.35
CA VAL A 378 -15.34 38.35 25.96
C VAL A 378 -15.40 36.82 25.91
N SER A 379 -15.25 36.24 24.72
CA SER A 379 -14.92 34.82 24.55
C SER A 379 -13.47 34.67 24.11
N LYS A 380 -12.64 34.03 24.96
CA LYS A 380 -11.23 33.76 24.64
C LYS A 380 -11.14 32.69 23.55
N SER A 381 -10.62 33.03 22.38
CA SER A 381 -10.23 32.06 21.37
C SER A 381 -8.86 31.46 21.68
N LEU A 382 -8.74 30.13 21.62
CA LEU A 382 -7.42 29.48 21.62
C LEU A 382 -6.71 29.79 20.30
N CYS A 383 -5.56 30.44 20.37
CA CYS A 383 -4.75 30.79 19.21
C CYS A 383 -3.99 29.56 18.68
N VAL A 384 -4.57 28.86 17.69
CA VAL A 384 -3.85 27.84 16.92
C VAL A 384 -3.14 28.51 15.75
N LYS A 385 -1.81 28.60 15.80
CA LYS A 385 -1.00 29.22 14.75
C LYS A 385 -1.02 28.39 13.47
N HIS A 386 -1.61 28.96 12.41
CA HIS A 386 -1.61 28.34 11.09
C HIS A 386 -0.41 28.85 10.28
N GLY A 387 0.74 28.21 10.48
CA GLY A 387 1.97 28.51 9.71
C GLY A 387 1.80 28.17 8.23
N ALA A 388 1.57 29.18 7.40
CA ALA A 388 1.61 29.08 5.94
C ALA A 388 2.91 29.73 5.44
N HIS A 389 3.87 28.92 4.98
CA HIS A 389 5.04 29.42 4.28
C HIS A 389 4.96 29.04 2.80
N GLN A 390 4.66 30.04 1.98
CA GLN A 390 5.04 30.06 0.58
C GLN A 390 6.57 30.23 0.51
N ILE A 391 7.25 29.49 -0.36
CA ILE A 391 8.67 29.72 -0.67
C ILE A 391 8.73 30.34 -2.07
N PRO A 392 9.33 31.54 -2.25
CA PRO A 392 9.48 32.16 -3.56
C PRO A 392 10.44 31.38 -4.47
N ALA A 393 10.22 31.47 -5.77
CA ALA A 393 11.19 31.00 -6.76
C ALA A 393 12.29 32.05 -6.96
N GLY A 394 13.54 31.61 -6.81
CA GLY A 394 14.76 32.24 -7.29
C GLY A 394 15.80 31.14 -7.45
N GLY A 395 16.83 31.24 -8.29
CA GLY A 395 17.29 32.34 -9.12
C GLY A 395 18.69 31.94 -9.59
N VAL A 396 19.00 32.15 -10.87
CA VAL A 396 20.17 31.56 -11.55
C VAL A 396 21.51 31.90 -10.89
N SER A 397 22.37 30.90 -10.69
CA SER A 397 23.83 31.08 -10.76
C SER A 397 24.57 29.80 -11.20
N THR A 398 25.18 29.86 -12.38
CA THR A 398 26.21 28.93 -12.85
C THR A 398 27.60 29.52 -12.62
N PRO A 399 28.61 28.67 -12.40
CA PRO A 399 29.98 28.94 -12.86
C PRO A 399 30.33 28.06 -14.07
N LYS A 400 31.09 28.62 -15.01
CA LYS A 400 31.70 27.93 -16.16
C LYS A 400 33.07 27.34 -15.80
N GLY A 401 33.54 26.39 -16.63
CA GLY A 401 34.95 25.99 -16.74
C GLY A 401 35.20 24.55 -16.27
N GLU A 402 35.86 23.67 -17.03
CA GLU A 402 36.47 23.82 -18.37
C GLU A 402 36.61 22.44 -19.05
N MET A 403 36.99 22.43 -20.34
CA MET A 403 37.17 21.25 -21.21
C MET A 403 38.64 21.26 -21.72
N ASP A 404 39.30 20.19 -22.16
CA ASP A 404 38.93 18.80 -22.52
C ASP A 404 40.26 17.97 -22.46
N PRO A 405 40.62 16.98 -23.32
CA PRO A 405 39.89 15.88 -23.99
C PRO A 405 40.56 14.47 -23.87
N ALA A 406 39.86 13.46 -24.41
CA ALA A 406 40.36 12.30 -25.20
C ALA A 406 41.43 11.31 -24.65
N LEU A 407 40.99 10.04 -24.51
CA LEU A 407 41.39 8.82 -25.28
C LEU A 407 42.89 8.50 -25.55
N PRO A 408 43.29 7.19 -25.68
CA PRO A 408 42.51 6.12 -26.32
C PRO A 408 42.50 4.74 -25.63
N ALA A 409 41.77 3.82 -26.27
CA ALA A 409 41.70 2.41 -25.93
C ALA A 409 42.98 1.64 -26.33
N LEU A 410 43.19 0.48 -25.69
CA LEU A 410 44.05 -0.58 -26.20
C LEU A 410 43.28 -1.91 -26.20
N ILE A 411 43.42 -2.63 -27.31
CA ILE A 411 42.84 -3.93 -27.61
C ILE A 411 44.03 -4.91 -27.63
N ASP A 412 43.94 -6.09 -26.98
CA ASP A 412 44.09 -7.40 -27.67
C ASP A 412 44.13 -8.63 -26.71
N PRO A 413 43.83 -9.85 -27.22
CA PRO A 413 43.69 -11.09 -26.45
C PRO A 413 44.81 -12.13 -26.69
N LEU A 414 44.93 -13.17 -25.85
CA LEU A 414 45.46 -14.53 -26.14
C LEU A 414 45.00 -15.47 -24.99
N ILE A 415 44.40 -16.66 -25.20
CA ILE A 415 45.00 -18.00 -25.49
C ILE A 415 45.93 -18.47 -24.34
N ALA A 416 45.92 -19.69 -23.77
CA ALA A 416 45.26 -21.01 -23.99
C ALA A 416 45.00 -21.69 -22.60
N LEU A 417 44.06 -22.62 -22.41
CA LEU A 417 44.12 -24.06 -22.71
C LEU A 417 45.28 -24.82 -22.01
N THR A 418 45.01 -25.46 -20.87
CA THR A 418 45.69 -26.70 -20.39
C THR A 418 44.73 -27.55 -19.55
N ASP A 419 44.44 -28.76 -20.02
CA ASP A 419 44.04 -29.89 -19.15
C ASP A 419 45.20 -30.29 -18.23
N SER A 420 44.91 -30.80 -17.03
CA SER A 420 45.40 -32.11 -16.51
C SER A 420 45.39 -32.18 -14.97
N SER A 421 44.96 -33.35 -14.46
CA SER A 421 44.96 -33.82 -13.05
C SER A 421 43.75 -33.44 -12.20
#